data_AF-G9N9I6-F1
#
_entry.id   AF-G9N9I6-F1
#
_cell.length_a   1.000
_cell.length_b   1.000
_cell.length_c   1.000
_cell.angle_alpha   90.00
_cell.angle_beta   90.00
_cell.angle_gamma   90.00
#
_symmetry.space_group_name_H-M   'P 1'
#
loop_
_entity.id
_entity.type
_entity.pdbx_description
1 polymer ?
#
loop_
_entity_poly.entity_id
_entity_poly.type
_entity_poly.pdbx_seq_one_letter_code
_entity_poly.pdbx_strand_id
1 'polypeptide(L)'
;EEIQAMKRRVAEMEEEAKKLREMQATLEQQSADLADDKESVDARSIFVGNVDYSASPEEVQAHFQSCGSINRVTILLDKFTGQPKGYAYVEFTEPSLVAQALVLNESVFKGRNIKVTPKRTNIPGMSRGRGRGGFRGGGRGAFHGRGGGGFPRGGGYRGGYRGRGRGYAPY
;
A
#
# COMPACT_ATOMS: atom_id res chain seq x y z
N GLU A 1 -33.71 -42.08 -30.04
CA GLU A 1 -32.78 -41.12 -30.67
C GLU A 1 -32.44 -39.92 -29.78
N GLU A 2 -33.41 -39.36 -29.04
CA GLU A 2 -33.20 -38.16 -28.19
C GLU A 2 -32.16 -38.32 -27.07
N ILE A 3 -32.08 -39.50 -26.44
CA ILE A 3 -31.11 -39.78 -25.35
C ILE A 3 -29.67 -39.79 -25.89
N GLN A 4 -29.44 -40.19 -27.14
CA GLN A 4 -28.11 -40.19 -27.76
C GLN A 4 -27.65 -38.77 -28.12
N ALA A 5 -28.58 -37.92 -28.59
CA ALA A 5 -28.30 -36.51 -28.84
C ALA A 5 -27.96 -35.75 -27.54
N MET A 6 -28.62 -36.07 -26.43
CA MET A 6 -28.35 -35.48 -25.12
C MET A 6 -26.97 -35.93 -24.57
N LYS A 7 -26.63 -37.22 -24.70
CA LYS A 7 -25.31 -37.76 -24.32
C LYS A 7 -24.16 -37.12 -25.09
N ARG A 8 -24.35 -36.84 -26.38
CA ARG A 8 -23.33 -36.18 -27.22
C ARG A 8 -23.07 -34.73 -26.78
N ARG A 9 -24.12 -33.98 -26.43
CA ARG A 9 -24.00 -32.63 -25.89
C ARG A 9 -23.31 -32.59 -24.54
N VAL A 10 -23.61 -33.56 -23.65
CA VAL A 10 -22.92 -33.68 -22.35
C VAL A 10 -21.44 -34.01 -22.56
N ALA A 11 -21.10 -34.92 -23.48
CA ALA A 11 -19.70 -35.26 -23.79
C ALA A 11 -18.92 -34.07 -24.39
N GLU A 12 -19.52 -33.31 -25.31
CA GLU A 12 -18.90 -32.10 -25.87
C GLU A 12 -18.68 -31.02 -24.80
N MET A 13 -19.66 -30.82 -23.90
CA MET A 13 -19.52 -29.90 -22.77
C MET A 13 -18.46 -30.35 -21.74
N GLU A 14 -18.34 -31.65 -21.49
CA GLU A 14 -17.31 -32.21 -20.59
C GLU A 14 -15.89 -32.02 -21.17
N GLU A 15 -15.72 -32.18 -22.48
CA GLU A 15 -14.44 -31.89 -23.16
C GLU A 15 -14.10 -30.40 -23.16
N GLU A 16 -15.09 -29.53 -23.39
CA GLU A 16 -14.91 -28.08 -23.30
C GLU A 16 -14.57 -27.63 -21.87
N ALA A 17 -15.25 -28.19 -20.86
CA ALA A 17 -14.96 -27.93 -19.45
C ALA A 17 -13.55 -28.39 -19.07
N LYS A 18 -13.08 -29.51 -19.62
CA LYS A 18 -11.72 -30.01 -19.39
C LYS A 18 -10.67 -29.07 -20.00
N LYS A 19 -10.87 -28.61 -21.24
CA LYS A 19 -9.99 -27.63 -21.89
C LYS A 19 -9.96 -26.30 -21.16
N LEU A 20 -11.11 -25.83 -20.69
CA LEU A 20 -11.21 -24.62 -19.86
C LEU A 20 -10.46 -24.78 -18.55
N ARG A 21 -10.55 -25.93 -17.90
CA ARG A 21 -9.83 -26.23 -16.65
C ARG A 21 -8.33 -26.33 -16.86
N GLU A 22 -7.87 -26.94 -17.94
CA GLU A 22 -6.44 -27.01 -18.31
C GLU A 22 -5.89 -25.61 -18.63
N MET A 23 -6.61 -24.79 -19.40
CA MET A 23 -6.23 -23.40 -19.66
C MET A 23 -6.18 -22.58 -18.36
N GLN A 24 -7.17 -22.72 -17.48
CA GLN A 24 -7.16 -22.05 -16.17
C GLN A 24 -5.96 -22.47 -15.33
N ALA A 25 -5.63 -23.76 -15.29
CA ALA A 25 -4.46 -24.26 -14.56
C ALA A 25 -3.14 -23.69 -15.10
N THR A 26 -2.99 -23.59 -16.44
CA THR A 26 -1.78 -23.00 -17.03
C THR A 26 -1.64 -21.51 -16.73
N LEU A 27 -2.74 -20.76 -16.75
CA LEU A 27 -2.76 -19.33 -16.38
C LEU A 27 -2.48 -19.14 -14.89
N GLU A 28 -2.97 -20.03 -14.04
CA GLU A 28 -2.75 -19.99 -12.60
C GLU A 28 -1.28 -20.29 -12.26
N GLN A 29 -0.67 -21.29 -12.92
CA GLN A 29 0.77 -21.57 -12.81
C GLN A 29 1.62 -20.39 -13.27
N GLN A 30 1.34 -19.82 -14.46
CA GLN A 30 2.06 -18.63 -14.93
C GLN A 30 1.88 -17.43 -14.00
N SER A 31 0.72 -17.29 -13.37
CA SER A 31 0.47 -16.20 -12.42
C SER A 31 1.22 -16.38 -11.10
N ALA A 32 1.40 -17.63 -10.64
CA ALA A 32 2.12 -17.96 -9.42
C ALA A 32 3.63 -17.72 -9.58
N ASP A 33 4.21 -18.18 -10.69
CA ASP A 33 5.63 -17.96 -10.99
C ASP A 33 5.95 -16.46 -11.08
N LEU A 34 5.10 -15.69 -11.76
CA LEU A 34 5.24 -14.23 -11.87
C LEU A 34 5.00 -13.49 -10.54
N ALA A 35 4.30 -14.09 -9.58
CA ALA A 35 4.05 -13.50 -8.27
C ALA A 35 5.28 -13.66 -7.35
N ASP A 36 5.89 -14.86 -7.34
CA ASP A 36 7.08 -15.16 -6.55
C ASP A 36 8.29 -14.34 -7.04
N ASP A 37 8.41 -14.17 -8.37
CA ASP A 37 9.38 -13.27 -8.98
C ASP A 37 9.19 -11.80 -8.55
N LYS A 38 7.93 -11.33 -8.46
CA LYS A 38 7.64 -9.95 -8.06
C LYS A 38 7.97 -9.70 -6.59
N GLU A 39 7.66 -10.63 -5.71
CA GLU A 39 7.92 -10.48 -4.27
C GLU A 39 9.43 -10.51 -3.98
N SER A 40 10.17 -11.41 -4.64
CA SER A 40 11.63 -11.45 -4.53
C SER A 40 12.31 -10.20 -5.10
N VAL A 41 11.80 -9.64 -6.21
CA VAL A 41 12.27 -8.38 -6.78
C VAL A 41 11.94 -7.21 -5.86
N ASP A 42 10.73 -7.17 -5.29
CA ASP A 42 10.32 -6.13 -4.34
C ASP A 42 11.17 -6.14 -3.07
N ALA A 43 11.50 -7.32 -2.54
CA ALA A 43 12.37 -7.48 -1.38
C ALA A 43 13.79 -6.93 -1.61
N ARG A 44 14.26 -6.95 -2.87
CA ARG A 44 15.55 -6.43 -3.31
C ARG A 44 15.49 -5.00 -3.84
N SER A 45 14.32 -4.35 -3.78
CA SER A 45 14.10 -3.05 -4.38
C SER A 45 13.80 -1.97 -3.34
N ILE A 46 14.17 -0.73 -3.68
CA ILE A 46 13.79 0.49 -2.95
C ILE A 46 12.88 1.38 -3.78
N PHE A 47 12.04 2.12 -3.08
CA PHE A 47 11.34 3.30 -3.58
C PHE A 47 12.13 4.55 -3.20
N VAL A 48 12.38 5.40 -4.18
CA VAL A 48 13.01 6.71 -4.02
C VAL A 48 11.99 7.77 -4.43
N GLY A 49 11.64 8.66 -3.50
CA GLY A 49 10.71 9.76 -3.72
C GLY A 49 11.35 11.13 -3.58
N ASN A 50 10.64 12.15 -4.08
CA ASN A 50 11.14 13.52 -4.23
C ASN A 50 12.41 13.60 -5.08
N VAL A 51 12.53 12.71 -6.06
CA VAL A 51 13.58 12.76 -7.07
C VAL A 51 13.33 13.95 -7.99
N ASP A 52 14.39 14.63 -8.39
CA ASP A 52 14.28 15.77 -9.29
C ASP A 52 13.70 15.36 -10.67
N TYR A 53 12.92 16.24 -11.29
CA TYR A 53 12.29 15.97 -12.58
C TYR A 53 13.29 15.91 -13.73
N SER A 54 14.48 16.50 -13.59
CA SER A 54 15.57 16.38 -14.56
C SER A 54 16.49 15.19 -14.29
N ALA A 55 16.19 14.35 -13.30
CA ALA A 55 17.05 13.24 -12.92
C ALA A 55 17.13 12.18 -14.04
N SER A 56 18.34 11.80 -14.39
CA SER A 56 18.57 10.66 -15.29
C SER A 56 18.68 9.36 -14.47
N PRO A 57 18.38 8.19 -15.07
CA PRO A 57 18.56 6.92 -14.39
C PRO A 57 20.04 6.67 -14.02
N GLU A 58 20.98 7.18 -14.82
CA GLU A 58 22.43 7.09 -14.60
C GLU A 58 22.85 7.87 -13.34
N GLU A 59 22.31 9.07 -13.13
CA GLU A 59 22.60 9.87 -11.93
C GLU A 59 22.06 9.20 -10.67
N VAL A 60 20.84 8.65 -10.73
CA VAL A 60 20.25 7.89 -9.62
C VAL A 60 21.10 6.65 -9.35
N GLN A 61 21.54 5.95 -10.40
CA GLN A 61 22.43 4.80 -10.26
C GLN A 61 23.73 5.19 -9.57
N ALA A 62 24.40 6.27 -10.01
CA ALA A 62 25.65 6.73 -9.42
C ALA A 62 25.51 7.10 -7.93
N HIS A 63 24.38 7.71 -7.54
CA HIS A 63 24.11 8.05 -6.13
C HIS A 63 24.03 6.79 -5.24
N PHE A 64 23.31 5.77 -5.71
CA PHE A 64 23.11 4.53 -4.96
C PHE A 64 24.20 3.47 -5.19
N GLN A 65 25.12 3.69 -6.13
CA GLN A 65 26.24 2.79 -6.41
C GLN A 65 27.18 2.65 -5.20
N SER A 66 27.28 3.70 -4.37
CA SER A 66 28.01 3.66 -3.10
C SER A 66 27.43 2.67 -2.08
N CYS A 67 26.13 2.35 -2.19
CA CYS A 67 25.45 1.37 -1.34
C CYS A 67 25.49 -0.05 -1.88
N GLY A 68 25.94 -0.28 -3.12
CA GLY A 68 26.11 -1.62 -3.68
C GLY A 68 25.72 -1.78 -5.15
N SER A 69 25.75 -3.03 -5.61
CA SER A 69 25.49 -3.39 -7.00
C SER A 69 24.00 -3.33 -7.35
N ILE A 70 23.68 -2.45 -8.30
CA ILE A 70 22.32 -2.19 -8.81
C ILE A 70 22.07 -3.06 -10.04
N ASN A 71 20.92 -3.73 -10.08
CA ASN A 71 20.46 -4.52 -11.22
C ASN A 71 19.70 -3.64 -12.22
N ARG A 72 18.77 -2.80 -11.73
CA ARG A 72 17.91 -1.97 -12.56
C ARG A 72 17.47 -0.68 -11.87
N VAL A 73 17.43 0.42 -12.62
CA VAL A 73 16.80 1.68 -12.19
C VAL A 73 15.61 1.97 -13.10
N THR A 74 14.47 2.36 -12.51
CA THR A 74 13.25 2.70 -13.24
C THR A 74 12.64 3.99 -12.69
N ILE A 75 12.66 5.06 -13.48
CA ILE A 75 12.01 6.33 -13.14
C ILE A 75 10.56 6.28 -13.65
N LEU A 76 9.60 6.55 -12.77
CA LEU A 76 8.19 6.54 -13.15
C LEU A 76 7.82 7.83 -13.87
N LEU A 77 7.40 7.67 -15.12
CA LEU A 77 6.81 8.73 -15.93
C LEU A 77 5.29 8.71 -15.79
N ASP A 78 4.69 9.89 -15.89
CA ASP A 78 3.25 10.02 -16.00
C ASP A 78 2.76 9.56 -17.37
N LYS A 79 1.71 8.74 -17.41
CA LYS A 79 1.25 8.07 -18.63
C LYS A 79 0.60 9.04 -19.63
N PHE A 80 0.12 10.18 -19.15
CA PHE A 80 -0.59 11.17 -19.96
C PHE A 80 0.33 12.27 -20.46
N THR A 81 1.20 12.78 -19.58
CA THR A 81 2.09 13.91 -19.91
C THR A 81 3.50 13.47 -20.31
N GLY A 82 3.87 12.21 -20.06
CA GLY A 82 5.24 11.73 -20.24
C GLY A 82 6.26 12.32 -19.25
N GLN A 83 5.82 13.23 -18.38
CA GLN A 83 6.71 13.91 -17.44
C GLN A 83 7.04 13.00 -16.26
N PRO A 84 8.27 13.06 -15.73
CA PRO A 84 8.65 12.29 -14.55
C PRO A 84 7.77 12.67 -13.36
N LYS A 85 7.35 11.68 -12.56
CA LYS A 85 6.52 11.91 -11.37
C LYS A 85 7.33 12.29 -10.12
N GLY A 86 8.66 12.34 -10.23
CA GLY A 86 9.56 12.53 -9.09
C GLY A 86 9.70 11.30 -8.20
N TYR A 87 9.43 10.11 -8.76
CA TYR A 87 9.61 8.82 -8.10
C TYR A 87 10.44 7.88 -8.96
N ALA A 88 11.30 7.10 -8.32
CA ALA A 88 12.10 6.06 -8.95
C ALA A 88 12.08 4.77 -8.12
N TYR A 89 12.25 3.65 -8.81
CA TYR A 89 12.53 2.36 -8.20
C TYR A 89 13.96 1.94 -8.55
N VAL A 90 14.68 1.45 -7.55
CA VAL A 90 16.02 0.89 -7.74
C VAL A 90 15.98 -0.55 -7.25
N GLU A 91 16.33 -1.47 -8.13
CA GLU A 91 16.44 -2.89 -7.85
C GLU A 91 17.91 -3.22 -7.63
N PHE A 92 18.24 -3.79 -6.47
CA PHE A 92 19.57 -4.26 -6.15
C PHE A 92 19.73 -5.74 -6.50
N THR A 93 20.97 -6.15 -6.64
CA THR A 93 21.33 -7.57 -6.80
C THR A 93 20.92 -8.40 -5.58
N GLU A 94 21.18 -7.87 -4.39
CA GLU A 94 20.99 -8.54 -3.10
C GLU A 94 20.03 -7.76 -2.19
N PRO A 95 19.19 -8.45 -1.39
CA PRO A 95 18.26 -7.79 -0.47
C PRO A 95 18.97 -7.10 0.69
N SER A 96 20.17 -7.56 1.06
CA SER A 96 20.98 -6.92 2.11
C SER A 96 21.38 -5.48 1.77
N LEU A 97 21.51 -5.15 0.48
CA LEU A 97 21.88 -3.80 0.01
C LEU A 97 20.74 -2.79 0.21
N VAL A 98 19.49 -3.26 0.26
CA VAL A 98 18.33 -2.41 0.56
C VAL A 98 18.50 -1.73 1.92
N ALA A 99 18.99 -2.46 2.92
CA ALA A 99 19.22 -1.90 4.26
C ALA A 99 20.28 -0.79 4.24
N GLN A 100 21.33 -0.93 3.41
CA GLN A 100 22.37 0.09 3.26
C GLN A 100 21.81 1.34 2.55
N ALA A 101 21.00 1.16 1.51
CA ALA A 101 20.38 2.26 0.80
C ALA A 101 19.38 3.05 1.67
N LEU A 102 18.75 2.41 2.66
CA LEU A 102 17.89 3.09 3.63
C LEU A 102 18.65 4.06 4.54
N VAL A 103 19.96 3.86 4.74
CA VAL A 103 20.80 4.81 5.49
C VAL A 103 20.93 6.14 4.74
N LEU A 104 20.83 6.13 3.40
CA LEU A 104 20.82 7.34 2.57
C LEU A 104 19.45 8.03 2.50
N ASN A 105 18.49 7.63 3.33
CA ASN A 105 17.23 8.36 3.44
C ASN A 105 17.49 9.82 3.86
N GLU A 106 16.80 10.77 3.22
CA GLU A 106 16.96 12.22 3.41
C GLU A 106 18.29 12.82 2.92
N SER A 107 19.11 12.04 2.20
CA SER A 107 20.29 12.56 1.53
C SER A 107 19.93 13.60 0.46
N VAL A 108 20.88 14.50 0.18
CA VAL A 108 20.70 15.56 -0.82
C VAL A 108 21.08 15.03 -2.20
N PHE A 109 20.16 15.11 -3.14
CA PHE A 109 20.35 14.77 -4.55
C PHE A 109 19.83 15.92 -5.41
N LYS A 110 20.66 16.48 -6.29
CA LYS A 110 20.34 17.66 -7.12
C LYS A 110 19.73 18.84 -6.32
N GLY A 111 20.22 19.04 -5.09
CA GLY A 111 19.72 20.11 -4.20
C GLY A 111 18.37 19.83 -3.54
N ARG A 112 17.86 18.60 -3.63
CA ARG A 112 16.60 18.17 -2.99
C ARG A 112 16.85 16.98 -2.07
N ASN A 113 16.20 16.94 -0.93
CA ASN A 113 16.26 15.78 -0.04
C ASN A 113 15.40 14.65 -0.59
N ILE A 114 16.01 13.51 -0.89
CA ILE A 114 15.30 12.33 -1.38
C ILE A 114 14.75 11.51 -0.22
N LYS A 115 13.62 10.85 -0.46
CA LYS A 115 13.02 9.92 0.50
C LYS A 115 13.25 8.50 0.04
N VAL A 116 13.92 7.68 0.84
CA VAL A 116 14.20 6.28 0.51
C VAL A 116 13.40 5.37 1.44
N THR A 117 12.62 4.46 0.86
CA THR A 117 11.85 3.45 1.60
C THR A 117 11.93 2.11 0.88
N PRO A 118 11.82 0.95 1.56
CA PRO A 118 11.78 -0.33 0.88
C PRO A 118 10.57 -0.40 -0.06
N LYS A 119 10.74 -0.96 -1.26
CA LYS A 119 9.65 -1.12 -2.22
C LYS A 119 8.63 -2.08 -1.62
N ARG A 120 7.35 -1.79 -1.86
CA ARG A 120 6.23 -2.66 -1.46
C ARG A 120 5.21 -2.69 -2.58
N THR A 121 4.79 -3.87 -2.98
CA THR A 121 3.58 -4.07 -3.76
C THR A 121 2.38 -3.70 -2.91
N ASN A 122 1.63 -2.69 -3.35
CA ASN A 122 0.39 -2.31 -2.68
C ASN A 122 -0.69 -3.32 -3.06
N ILE A 123 -0.99 -4.27 -2.17
CA ILE A 123 -2.09 -5.22 -2.34
C ILE A 123 -3.40 -4.44 -2.19
N PRO A 124 -4.22 -4.31 -3.25
CA PRO A 124 -5.50 -3.62 -3.17
C PRO A 124 -6.38 -4.25 -2.08
N GLY A 125 -6.84 -3.43 -1.12
CA GLY A 125 -7.68 -3.88 0.01
C GLY A 125 -6.94 -4.09 1.33
N MET A 126 -5.61 -4.19 1.35
CA MET A 126 -4.81 -4.31 2.57
C MET A 126 -4.13 -2.99 2.97
N SER A 127 -4.89 -1.91 3.01
CA SER A 127 -4.39 -0.66 3.57
C SER A 127 -4.25 -0.84 5.08
N ARG A 128 -3.02 -1.07 5.57
CA ARG A 128 -2.74 -1.00 7.01
C ARG A 128 -3.25 0.33 7.51
N GLY A 129 -4.25 0.26 8.39
CA GLY A 129 -5.01 1.38 8.92
C GLY A 129 -4.23 2.67 8.95
N ARG A 130 -4.41 3.50 7.93
CA ARG A 130 -4.15 4.92 8.04
C ARG A 130 -5.23 5.44 8.96
N GLY A 131 -4.99 5.30 10.27
CA GLY A 131 -5.81 5.83 11.35
C GLY A 131 -5.84 7.35 11.25
N ARG A 132 -6.61 7.85 10.29
CA ARG A 132 -6.84 9.27 10.05
C ARG A 132 -8.33 9.48 9.92
N GLY A 133 -8.95 9.83 11.04
CA GLY A 133 -10.30 10.37 11.09
C GLY A 133 -11.24 9.44 11.82
N GLY A 134 -11.49 9.75 13.09
CA GLY A 134 -12.28 8.93 13.99
C GLY A 134 -13.70 8.70 13.48
N PHE A 135 -14.17 7.48 13.73
CA PHE A 135 -15.58 7.13 13.76
C PHE A 135 -16.29 8.03 14.79
N ARG A 136 -16.78 9.20 14.35
CA ARG A 136 -18.04 9.75 14.84
C ARG A 136 -19.17 8.88 14.28
N GLY A 137 -19.26 7.67 14.80
CA GLY A 137 -20.38 6.76 14.60
C GLY A 137 -21.16 6.67 15.89
N GLY A 138 -21.90 7.72 16.22
CA GLY A 138 -22.91 7.64 17.26
C GLY A 138 -23.97 6.63 16.83
N GLY A 139 -24.21 5.60 17.64
CA GLY A 139 -25.34 4.72 17.42
C GLY A 139 -25.20 3.33 18.03
N ARG A 140 -25.88 3.15 19.16
CA ARG A 140 -26.60 1.93 19.57
C ARG A 140 -25.78 0.79 20.19
N GLY A 141 -25.82 0.77 21.52
CA GLY A 141 -26.48 -0.34 22.23
C GLY A 141 -25.58 -1.45 22.74
N ALA A 142 -25.34 -1.44 24.06
CA ALA A 142 -25.21 -2.67 24.86
C ALA A 142 -25.45 -2.32 26.32
N PHE A 143 -26.73 -2.29 26.71
CA PHE A 143 -27.12 -2.62 28.09
C PHE A 143 -26.41 -3.91 28.47
N HIS A 144 -25.72 -3.94 29.62
CA HIS A 144 -25.57 -5.07 30.56
C HIS A 144 -24.57 -4.64 31.65
N GLY A 145 -25.09 -4.25 32.81
CA GLY A 145 -24.28 -3.71 33.91
C GLY A 145 -25.06 -3.65 35.23
N ARG A 146 -25.33 -4.84 35.76
CA ARG A 146 -26.00 -5.20 37.01
C ARG A 146 -25.44 -4.49 38.27
N GLY A 147 -26.33 -3.85 39.04
CA GLY A 147 -26.38 -4.03 40.51
C GLY A 147 -26.12 -2.84 41.43
N GLY A 148 -27.15 -2.52 42.25
CA GLY A 148 -27.06 -1.82 43.55
C GLY A 148 -27.13 -0.29 43.46
N GLY A 149 -28.06 0.44 44.05
CA GLY A 149 -28.86 0.21 45.25
C GLY A 149 -28.65 1.41 46.18
N GLY A 150 -29.68 2.27 46.32
CA GLY A 150 -29.81 3.16 47.49
C GLY A 150 -29.51 4.66 47.31
N PHE A 151 -30.61 5.40 47.30
CA PHE A 151 -30.89 6.65 48.06
C PHE A 151 -31.12 7.97 47.29
N PRO A 152 -32.17 8.74 47.67
CA PRO A 152 -32.73 9.87 46.89
C PRO A 152 -32.40 11.27 47.49
N ARG A 153 -32.89 12.34 46.83
CA ARG A 153 -32.71 13.79 47.08
C ARG A 153 -31.39 14.33 46.54
N GLY A 154 -31.30 15.47 45.87
CA GLY A 154 -32.13 16.67 45.90
C GLY A 154 -31.20 17.85 46.19
N GLY A 155 -31.12 18.82 45.26
CA GLY A 155 -30.62 20.18 45.51
C GLY A 155 -29.10 20.38 45.70
N GLY A 156 -28.61 21.53 45.22
CA GLY A 156 -27.43 22.16 45.81
C GLY A 156 -26.19 22.31 44.91
N TYR A 157 -26.14 23.43 44.19
CA TYR A 157 -24.99 24.33 44.05
C TYR A 157 -23.62 23.87 44.57
N ARG A 158 -22.67 23.66 43.65
CA ARG A 158 -21.24 23.99 43.81
C ARG A 158 -20.64 24.08 42.39
N GLY A 159 -20.44 25.24 41.78
CA GLY A 159 -19.73 26.40 42.31
C GLY A 159 -18.23 26.19 42.09
N GLY A 160 -17.74 26.51 40.88
CA GLY A 160 -16.34 26.38 40.48
C GLY A 160 -16.00 27.23 39.26
N TYR A 161 -16.20 28.55 39.40
CA TYR A 161 -15.75 29.58 38.46
C TYR A 161 -14.21 29.57 38.31
N ARG A 162 -13.71 29.29 37.10
CA ARG A 162 -12.58 29.98 36.44
C ARG A 162 -13.03 30.14 34.98
N GLY A 163 -13.55 31.26 34.50
CA GLY A 163 -13.14 32.64 34.73
C GLY A 163 -12.17 33.06 33.62
N ARG A 164 -12.72 33.82 32.64
CA ARG A 164 -12.03 34.76 31.73
C ARG A 164 -11.22 34.11 30.58
N GLY A 165 -11.53 34.23 29.30
CA GLY A 165 -12.26 35.26 28.58
C GLY A 165 -11.31 35.97 27.60
N ARG A 166 -11.72 35.98 26.31
CA ARG A 166 -11.48 37.05 25.30
C ARG A 166 -10.24 36.94 24.41
N GLY A 167 -10.51 36.88 23.10
CA GLY A 167 -9.54 37.11 22.01
C GLY A 167 -10.13 36.84 20.62
N TYR A 168 -11.03 37.71 20.17
CA TYR A 168 -11.54 37.80 18.79
C TYR A 168 -10.71 38.84 18.04
N ALA A 169 -10.26 38.53 16.81
CA ALA A 169 -10.22 39.46 15.67
C ALA A 169 -9.63 38.79 14.41
N PRO A 170 -10.39 38.69 13.30
CA PRO A 170 -9.84 38.71 11.96
C PRO A 170 -9.82 40.14 11.39
N TYR A 171 -8.79 40.43 10.60
CA TYR A 171 -8.87 41.20 9.37
C TYR A 171 -8.24 40.35 8.27
#